data_AF-A0A9E3KQ38-F1
#
_entry.id   AF-A0A9E3KQ38-F1
#
_cell.length_a   1.000
_cell.length_b   1.000
_cell.length_c   1.000
_cell.angle_alpha   90.00
_cell.angle_beta   90.00
_cell.angle_gamma   90.00
#
_symmetry.space_group_name_H-M   'P 1'
#
loop_
_entity.id
_entity.type
_entity.pdbx_description
1 polymer ?
#
loop_
_entity_poly.entity_id
_entity_poly.type
_entity_poly.pdbx_seq_one_letter_code
_entity_poly.pdbx_strand_id
1 'polypeptide(L)'
;MHVDVWIECALLELEKANFQKGSTIVRALSHLEQSASGHTSLDLLGNALAEKFQLNYLPSLLVKSGVTAKLTTLKRQERAEALADRYSFVGSSVKAVLLIDDILTTGTTMCTIADSILKISETCTIMIFTLAFTNNDSLLNRSLEKSILYRPEMQTLSVASEIQEDYTGSADLRKKILNDAFN
;
A
#
# COMPACT_ATOMS: atom_id res chain seq x y z
N MET A 1 -7.59 7.40 -18.61
CA MET A 1 -6.62 6.31 -18.34
C MET A 1 -7.38 5.06 -17.94
N HIS A 2 -7.12 3.92 -18.59
CA HIS A 2 -7.80 2.66 -18.30
C HIS A 2 -7.18 2.00 -17.06
N VAL A 3 -8.01 1.71 -16.04
CA VAL A 3 -7.60 1.01 -14.80
C VAL A 3 -6.86 -0.31 -15.09
N ASP A 4 -7.21 -0.95 -16.20
CA ASP A 4 -6.61 -2.21 -16.66
C ASP A 4 -5.10 -2.11 -16.85
N VAL A 5 -4.60 -0.99 -17.40
CA VAL A 5 -3.16 -0.78 -17.63
C VAL A 5 -2.40 -0.71 -16.30
N TRP A 6 -2.99 -0.05 -15.28
CA TRP A 6 -2.38 0.02 -13.95
C TRP A 6 -2.31 -1.35 -13.28
N ILE A 7 -3.36 -2.15 -13.44
CA ILE A 7 -3.42 -3.50 -12.90
C ILE A 7 -2.36 -4.37 -13.56
N GLU A 8 -2.26 -4.36 -14.90
CA GLU A 8 -1.22 -5.11 -15.62
C GLU A 8 0.18 -4.73 -15.14
N CYS A 9 0.46 -3.43 -15.00
CA CYS A 9 1.75 -2.98 -14.51
C CYS A 9 2.03 -3.46 -13.08
N ALA A 10 1.06 -3.35 -12.17
CA ALA A 10 1.21 -3.82 -10.80
C ALA A 10 1.45 -5.33 -10.71
N LEU A 11 0.76 -6.12 -11.55
CA LEU A 11 0.96 -7.57 -11.62
C LEU A 11 2.36 -7.94 -12.09
N LEU A 12 2.89 -7.22 -13.08
CA LEU A 12 4.26 -7.42 -13.57
C LEU A 12 5.31 -7.04 -12.53
N GLU A 13 5.15 -5.89 -11.88
CA GLU A 13 6.09 -5.43 -10.84
C GLU A 13 6.14 -6.39 -9.64
N LEU A 14 5.02 -7.02 -9.30
CA LEU A 14 4.92 -7.95 -8.18
C LEU A 14 5.18 -9.42 -8.57
N GLU A 15 5.49 -9.73 -9.83
CA GLU A 15 5.68 -11.11 -10.29
C GLU A 15 6.82 -11.83 -9.54
N LYS A 16 7.87 -11.09 -9.16
CA LYS A 16 9.03 -11.61 -8.42
C LYS A 16 8.88 -11.46 -6.90
N ALA A 17 7.78 -10.91 -6.41
CA ALA A 17 7.56 -10.73 -4.99
C ALA A 17 7.30 -12.08 -4.31
N ASN A 18 8.04 -12.37 -3.23
CA ASN A 18 7.88 -13.63 -2.50
C ASN A 18 6.76 -13.51 -1.46
N PHE A 19 5.51 -13.70 -1.89
CA PHE A 19 4.36 -13.70 -0.99
C PHE A 19 4.28 -14.98 -0.17
N GLN A 20 4.02 -14.85 1.14
CA GLN A 20 3.72 -16.02 1.96
C GLN A 20 2.37 -16.61 1.54
N LYS A 21 2.27 -17.94 1.45
CA LYS A 21 1.00 -18.60 1.11
C LYS A 21 -0.08 -18.21 2.13
N GLY A 22 -1.23 -17.78 1.63
CA GLY A 22 -2.35 -17.32 2.47
C GLY A 22 -2.19 -15.89 3.02
N SER A 23 -1.23 -15.10 2.50
CA SER A 23 -1.15 -13.67 2.82
C SER A 23 -2.47 -12.98 2.52
N THR A 24 -2.80 -11.99 3.35
CA THR A 24 -4.02 -11.21 3.22
C THR A 24 -3.72 -9.89 2.53
N ILE A 25 -4.50 -9.54 1.52
CA ILE A 25 -4.44 -8.23 0.86
C ILE A 25 -5.50 -7.34 1.50
N VAL A 26 -5.09 -6.15 1.91
CA VAL A 26 -5.98 -5.04 2.29
C VAL A 26 -5.56 -3.78 1.55
N ARG A 27 -6.49 -2.84 1.38
CA ARG A 27 -6.21 -1.55 0.75
C ARG A 27 -6.41 -0.40 1.71
N ALA A 28 -5.76 0.72 1.45
CA ALA A 28 -6.11 1.98 2.10
C ALA A 28 -7.57 2.36 1.83
N LEU A 29 -8.17 3.04 2.80
CA LEU A 29 -9.51 3.60 2.69
C LEU A 29 -9.41 5.07 2.31
N SER A 30 -10.23 5.52 1.37
CA SER A 30 -10.29 6.94 1.02
C SER A 30 -10.78 7.80 2.20
N HIS A 31 -10.61 9.11 2.12
CA HIS A 31 -11.06 10.04 3.16
C HIS A 31 -12.58 9.97 3.45
N LEU A 32 -13.39 9.49 2.51
CA LEU A 32 -14.84 9.31 2.66
C LEU A 32 -15.26 7.89 3.07
N GLU A 33 -14.34 6.94 3.04
CA GLU A 33 -14.64 5.54 3.33
C GLU A 33 -14.35 5.20 4.79
N GLN A 34 -15.33 4.60 5.46
CA GLN A 34 -15.15 3.94 6.76
C GLN A 34 -14.85 2.45 6.60
N SER A 35 -15.29 1.83 5.51
CA SER A 35 -14.95 0.47 5.12
C SER A 35 -14.88 0.41 3.61
N ALA A 36 -14.27 -0.63 3.08
CA ALA A 36 -14.12 -0.79 1.64
C ALA A 36 -15.48 -1.07 0.99
N SER A 37 -15.79 -0.31 -0.06
CA SER A 37 -17.03 -0.48 -0.83
C SER A 37 -17.00 -1.71 -1.75
N GLY A 38 -15.82 -2.11 -2.25
CA GLY A 38 -15.65 -3.28 -3.11
C GLY A 38 -15.74 -2.98 -4.62
N HIS A 39 -15.75 -1.71 -5.02
CA HIS A 39 -15.90 -1.29 -6.44
C HIS A 39 -14.95 -0.15 -6.86
N THR A 40 -13.98 0.20 -6.01
CA THR A 40 -12.95 1.20 -6.36
C THR A 40 -11.87 0.59 -7.26
N SER A 41 -11.03 1.43 -7.87
CA SER A 41 -9.84 0.98 -8.61
C SER A 41 -8.89 0.16 -7.74
N LEU A 42 -8.76 0.49 -6.45
CA LEU A 42 -7.97 -0.33 -5.51
C LEU A 42 -8.66 -1.66 -5.18
N ASP A 43 -9.99 -1.74 -5.24
CA ASP A 43 -10.71 -3.02 -5.12
C ASP A 43 -10.46 -3.90 -6.34
N LEU A 44 -10.46 -3.32 -7.54
CA LEU A 44 -10.12 -4.04 -8.78
C LEU A 44 -8.67 -4.55 -8.75
N LEU A 45 -7.73 -3.72 -8.32
CA LEU A 45 -6.33 -4.12 -8.13
C LEU A 45 -6.19 -5.24 -7.09
N GLY A 46 -6.83 -5.11 -5.93
CA GLY A 46 -6.77 -6.10 -4.87
C GLY A 46 -7.29 -7.47 -5.31
N ASN A 47 -8.40 -7.50 -6.05
CA ASN A 47 -8.94 -8.73 -6.64
C ASN A 47 -7.98 -9.35 -7.67
N ALA A 48 -7.44 -8.54 -8.58
CA ALA A 48 -6.50 -9.03 -9.59
C ALA A 48 -5.21 -9.62 -8.97
N LEU A 49 -4.69 -8.98 -7.93
CA LEU A 49 -3.54 -9.48 -7.17
C LEU A 49 -3.87 -10.80 -6.44
N ALA A 50 -5.04 -10.88 -5.81
CA ALA A 50 -5.49 -12.10 -5.15
C ALA A 50 -5.64 -13.27 -6.12
N GLU A 51 -6.21 -13.03 -7.30
CA GLU A 51 -6.36 -14.03 -8.35
C GLU A 51 -5.00 -14.50 -8.87
N LYS A 52 -4.12 -13.57 -9.27
CA LYS A 52 -2.80 -13.89 -9.85
C LYS A 52 -1.88 -14.61 -8.87
N PHE A 53 -1.84 -14.17 -7.62
CA PHE A 53 -0.88 -14.64 -6.62
C PHE A 53 -1.48 -15.62 -5.60
N GLN A 54 -2.74 -16.03 -5.78
CA GLN A 54 -3.46 -16.93 -4.87
C GLN A 54 -3.48 -16.44 -3.42
N LEU A 55 -3.74 -15.14 -3.24
CA LEU A 55 -3.81 -14.47 -1.95
C LEU A 55 -5.28 -14.21 -1.55
N ASN A 56 -5.51 -13.79 -0.31
CA ASN A 56 -6.85 -13.50 0.19
C ASN A 56 -7.13 -11.99 0.15
N TYR A 57 -7.98 -11.51 -0.74
CA TYR A 57 -8.42 -10.11 -0.72
C TYR A 57 -9.56 -9.92 0.30
N LEU A 58 -9.25 -9.27 1.44
CA LEU A 58 -10.19 -9.09 2.56
C LEU A 58 -10.23 -7.63 3.01
N PRO A 59 -10.69 -6.71 2.14
CA PRO A 59 -10.58 -5.27 2.42
C PRO A 59 -11.48 -4.79 3.57
N SER A 60 -12.50 -5.57 3.94
CA SER A 60 -13.37 -5.31 5.09
C SER A 60 -12.68 -5.49 6.44
N LEU A 61 -11.47 -6.07 6.48
CA LEU A 61 -10.69 -6.18 7.72
C LEU A 61 -10.15 -4.83 8.18
N LEU A 62 -10.04 -3.84 7.30
CA LEU A 62 -9.64 -2.49 7.67
C LEU A 62 -10.87 -1.59 7.76
N VAL A 63 -11.00 -0.89 8.89
CA VAL A 63 -12.12 0.01 9.17
C VAL A 63 -11.58 1.35 9.69
N LYS A 64 -12.26 2.46 9.36
CA LYS A 64 -12.08 3.74 10.05
C LYS A 64 -13.23 4.02 11.01
N SER A 65 -12.92 4.62 12.14
CA SER A 65 -13.91 5.12 13.11
C SER A 65 -14.73 6.31 12.60
N GLY A 66 -14.35 6.93 11.48
CA GLY A 66 -15.08 8.02 10.86
C GLY A 66 -14.45 8.50 9.54
N VAL A 67 -15.17 9.37 8.82
CA VAL A 67 -14.64 10.07 7.64
C VAL A 67 -13.62 11.13 8.07
N THR A 68 -12.68 11.45 7.20
CA THR A 68 -11.65 12.45 7.46
C THR A 68 -11.69 13.56 6.43
N ALA A 69 -11.21 14.75 6.78
CA ALA A 69 -10.88 15.75 5.78
C ALA A 69 -9.76 15.21 4.85
N LYS A 70 -9.61 15.82 3.67
CA LYS A 70 -8.53 15.46 2.75
C LYS A 70 -7.18 15.70 3.42
N LEU A 71 -6.40 14.64 3.62
CA LEU A 71 -5.10 14.73 4.28
C LEU A 71 -4.07 15.50 3.44
N THR A 72 -4.29 15.61 2.14
CA THR A 72 -3.39 16.31 1.21
C THR A 72 -3.21 17.79 1.55
N THR A 73 -4.15 18.41 2.27
CA THR A 73 -4.07 19.82 2.69
C THR A 73 -3.37 20.01 4.05
N LEU A 74 -3.06 18.94 4.76
CA LEU A 74 -2.50 18.97 6.12
C LEU A 74 -0.99 18.71 6.11
N LYS A 75 -0.27 19.26 7.10
CA LYS A 75 1.15 18.98 7.37
C LYS A 75 1.32 17.60 8.03
N ARG A 76 2.55 17.07 8.04
CA ARG A 76 2.84 15.72 8.56
C ARG A 76 2.33 15.47 9.98
N GLN A 77 2.53 16.42 10.90
CA GLN A 77 2.04 16.31 12.28
C GLN A 77 0.51 16.32 12.35
N GLU A 78 -0.13 17.24 11.64
CA GLU A 78 -1.60 17.34 11.55
C GLU A 78 -2.23 16.08 10.91
N ARG A 79 -1.52 15.43 9.97
CA ARG A 79 -1.94 14.13 9.41
C ARG A 79 -1.86 13.01 10.43
N ALA A 80 -0.79 12.98 11.23
CA ALA A 80 -0.63 11.98 12.28
C ALA A 80 -1.75 12.13 13.33
N GLU A 81 -2.04 13.36 13.75
CA GLU A 81 -3.15 13.67 14.67
C GLU A 81 -4.51 13.35 14.07
N ALA A 82 -4.74 13.70 12.79
CA ALA A 82 -6.01 13.41 12.10
C ALA A 82 -6.25 11.90 11.86
N LEU A 83 -5.21 11.09 11.91
CA LEU A 83 -5.28 9.63 11.71
C LEU A 83 -5.12 8.83 13.01
N ALA A 84 -4.68 9.47 14.10
CA ALA A 84 -4.47 8.82 15.39
C ALA A 84 -5.71 8.02 15.82
N ASP A 85 -5.51 6.73 16.06
CA ASP A 85 -6.54 5.74 16.45
C ASP A 85 -7.80 5.73 15.55
N ARG A 86 -7.69 6.23 14.32
CA ARG A 86 -8.81 6.20 13.37
C ARG A 86 -8.94 4.88 12.66
N TYR A 87 -7.84 4.17 12.42
CA TYR A 87 -7.86 2.86 11.80
C TYR A 87 -7.97 1.75 12.84
N SER A 88 -8.79 0.76 12.52
CA SER A 88 -8.93 -0.49 13.28
C SER A 88 -8.86 -1.67 12.33
N PHE A 89 -8.11 -2.70 12.72
CA PHE A 89 -8.03 -3.95 11.99
C PHE A 89 -8.89 -5.01 12.69
N VAL A 90 -9.94 -5.50 12.04
CA VAL A 90 -10.99 -6.35 12.63
C VAL A 90 -10.72 -7.85 12.38
N GLY A 91 -9.45 -8.23 12.21
CA GLY A 91 -9.02 -9.62 12.04
C GLY A 91 -8.53 -10.27 13.34
N SER A 92 -8.22 -11.55 13.29
CA SER A 92 -7.46 -12.25 14.33
C SER A 92 -6.33 -13.05 13.69
N SER A 93 -5.10 -12.93 14.22
CA SER A 93 -3.96 -13.80 13.88
C SER A 93 -3.58 -13.84 12.38
N VAL A 94 -3.48 -12.67 11.74
CA VAL A 94 -2.90 -12.57 10.38
C VAL A 94 -1.38 -12.69 10.44
N LYS A 95 -0.79 -13.56 9.62
CA LYS A 95 0.68 -13.79 9.58
C LYS A 95 1.40 -12.88 8.61
N ALA A 96 0.78 -12.59 7.48
CA ALA A 96 1.33 -11.72 6.46
C ALA A 96 0.23 -10.90 5.79
N VAL A 97 0.50 -9.61 5.60
CA VAL A 97 -0.39 -8.65 4.96
C VAL A 97 0.35 -7.94 3.83
N LEU A 98 -0.30 -7.87 2.67
CA LEU A 98 0.01 -6.92 1.60
C LEU A 98 -0.95 -5.74 1.71
N LEU A 99 -0.43 -4.57 2.05
CA LEU A 99 -1.18 -3.32 2.10
C LEU A 99 -0.98 -2.55 0.79
N ILE A 100 -2.07 -2.24 0.09
CA ILE A 100 -2.04 -1.51 -1.18
C ILE A 100 -2.62 -0.09 -1.06
N ASP A 101 -2.04 0.86 -1.79
CA ASP A 101 -2.57 2.22 -1.96
C ASP A 101 -2.31 2.76 -3.37
N ASP A 102 -2.95 3.87 -3.73
CA ASP A 102 -2.71 4.54 -5.00
C ASP A 102 -1.38 5.32 -4.96
N ILE A 103 -1.16 6.14 -3.93
CA ILE A 103 0.00 7.02 -3.83
C ILE A 103 0.62 7.08 -2.44
N LEU A 104 1.91 6.77 -2.37
CA LEU A 104 2.70 6.99 -1.16
C LEU A 104 3.10 8.46 -1.05
N THR A 105 2.53 9.17 -0.07
CA THR A 105 2.92 10.55 0.22
C THR A 105 3.98 10.60 1.33
N THR A 106 3.61 10.95 2.56
CA THR A 106 4.51 10.96 3.72
C THR A 106 4.59 9.60 4.42
N GLY A 107 3.91 8.58 3.91
CA GLY A 107 3.78 7.27 4.56
C GLY A 107 2.89 7.24 5.80
N THR A 108 2.37 8.38 6.27
CA THR A 108 1.55 8.47 7.51
C THR A 108 0.37 7.51 7.48
N THR A 109 -0.39 7.48 6.39
CA THR A 109 -1.51 6.54 6.22
C THR A 109 -1.06 5.09 6.34
N MET A 110 0.04 4.73 5.67
CA MET A 110 0.58 3.36 5.70
C MET A 110 1.05 2.97 7.09
N CYS A 111 1.81 3.83 7.77
CA CYS A 111 2.28 3.57 9.14
C CYS A 111 1.10 3.40 10.10
N THR A 112 0.09 4.27 10.04
CA THR A 112 -1.09 4.15 10.93
C THR A 112 -1.86 2.86 10.68
N ILE A 113 -2.04 2.45 9.42
CA ILE A 113 -2.68 1.18 9.12
C ILE A 113 -1.82 0.01 9.62
N ALA A 114 -0.52 0.03 9.37
CA ALA A 114 0.40 -1.02 9.80
C ALA A 114 0.42 -1.16 11.33
N ASP A 115 0.43 -0.05 12.07
CA ASP A 115 0.31 -0.05 13.54
C ASP A 115 -1.00 -0.68 13.99
N SER A 116 -2.12 -0.39 13.31
CA SER A 116 -3.41 -1.00 13.64
C SER A 116 -3.42 -2.52 13.43
N ILE A 117 -2.69 -3.03 12.43
CA ILE A 117 -2.52 -4.47 12.18
C ILE A 117 -1.65 -5.10 13.27
N LEU A 118 -0.52 -4.48 13.60
CA LEU A 118 0.44 -5.01 14.57
C LEU A 118 -0.08 -4.98 16.02
N LYS A 119 -0.97 -4.04 16.35
CA LYS A 119 -1.71 -4.06 17.64
C LYS A 119 -2.50 -5.37 17.83
N ILE A 120 -2.90 -6.03 16.76
CA ILE A 120 -3.70 -7.27 16.78
C ILE A 120 -2.85 -8.51 16.51
N SER A 121 -1.78 -8.36 15.71
CA SER A 121 -0.87 -9.44 15.35
C SER A 121 0.57 -8.92 15.31
N GLU A 122 1.23 -8.93 16.47
CA GLU A 122 2.57 -8.35 16.67
C GLU A 122 3.64 -8.94 15.74
N THR A 123 3.49 -10.21 15.34
CA THR A 123 4.44 -10.91 14.48
C THR A 123 4.06 -10.87 12.99
N CYS A 124 3.06 -10.05 12.62
CA CYS A 124 2.61 -9.97 11.23
C CYS A 124 3.70 -9.36 10.34
N THR A 125 4.02 -10.03 9.23
CA THR A 125 4.84 -9.43 8.17
C THR A 125 3.98 -8.49 7.34
N ILE A 126 4.38 -7.24 7.18
CA ILE A 126 3.62 -6.25 6.39
C ILE A 126 4.46 -5.78 5.21
N MET A 127 3.99 -6.09 4.01
CA MET A 127 4.50 -5.58 2.74
C MET A 127 3.59 -4.45 2.26
N ILE A 128 4.17 -3.36 1.77
CA ILE A 128 3.41 -2.22 1.25
C ILE A 128 3.69 -2.07 -0.25
N PHE A 129 2.64 -1.88 -1.03
CA PHE A 129 2.71 -1.61 -2.46
C PHE A 129 1.88 -0.37 -2.81
N THR A 130 2.46 0.56 -3.58
CA THR A 130 1.77 1.76 -4.05
C THR A 130 2.03 1.99 -5.51
N LEU A 131 1.03 2.45 -6.28
CA LEU A 131 1.18 2.71 -7.72
C LEU A 131 2.11 3.91 -8.01
N ALA A 132 2.14 4.89 -7.12
CA ALA A 132 2.97 6.08 -7.25
C ALA A 132 3.52 6.54 -5.89
N PHE A 133 4.46 7.48 -5.91
CA PHE A 133 4.97 8.15 -4.71
C PHE A 133 5.23 9.64 -4.97
N THR A 134 5.27 10.45 -3.91
CA THR A 134 5.61 11.88 -4.00
C THR A 134 7.03 12.17 -3.51
N ASN A 135 7.78 13.00 -4.24
CA ASN A 135 9.21 13.30 -4.04
C ASN A 135 9.60 14.09 -2.78
N ASN A 136 8.74 14.20 -1.77
CA ASN A 136 9.00 15.04 -0.60
C ASN A 136 9.93 14.40 0.45
N ASP A 137 10.36 13.13 0.29
CA ASP A 137 11.26 12.45 1.22
C ASP A 137 12.34 11.64 0.48
N SER A 138 13.58 12.12 0.50
CA SER A 138 14.68 11.66 -0.38
C SER A 138 15.22 10.26 -0.03
N LEU A 139 14.92 9.73 1.16
CA LEU A 139 15.40 8.43 1.62
C LEU A 139 14.55 7.26 1.11
N LEU A 140 13.23 7.46 0.90
CA LEU A 140 12.35 6.46 0.28
C LEU A 140 12.63 6.32 -1.23
N ASN A 141 13.04 7.41 -1.86
CA ASN A 141 13.25 7.50 -3.31
C ASN A 141 14.38 6.63 -3.85
N ARG A 142 15.41 6.34 -3.04
CA ARG A 142 16.56 5.51 -3.49
C ARG A 142 16.27 4.01 -3.57
N SER A 143 15.07 3.61 -3.16
CA SER A 143 14.86 2.30 -2.60
C SER A 143 13.53 1.68 -3.08
N LEU A 144 12.79 2.40 -3.93
CA LEU A 144 11.54 1.99 -4.60
C LEU A 144 11.75 1.21 -5.92
N GLU A 145 12.98 0.83 -6.22
CA GLU A 145 13.27 -0.33 -7.08
C GLU A 145 12.98 -1.66 -6.36
N LYS A 146 12.59 -1.60 -5.08
CA LYS A 146 12.52 -2.74 -4.15
C LYS A 146 11.25 -2.65 -3.30
N SER A 147 10.77 -3.79 -2.81
CA SER A 147 9.65 -3.88 -1.88
C SER A 147 9.94 -3.17 -0.54
N ILE A 148 8.96 -2.50 0.05
CA ILE A 148 9.08 -1.82 1.36
C ILE A 148 8.53 -2.73 2.47
N LEU A 149 9.34 -2.96 3.51
CA LEU A 149 8.96 -3.66 4.74
C LEU A 149 8.75 -2.65 5.89
N TYR A 150 7.61 -2.73 6.54
CA TYR A 150 7.37 -1.94 7.74
C TYR A 150 8.16 -2.52 8.93
N ARG A 151 8.89 -1.66 9.67
CA ARG A 151 9.57 -2.04 10.91
C ARG A 151 8.95 -1.29 12.10
N PRO A 152 8.20 -1.98 12.98
CA PRO A 152 7.50 -1.34 14.09
C PRO A 152 8.42 -0.60 15.07
N GLU A 153 9.64 -1.08 15.29
CA GLU A 153 10.60 -0.54 16.28
C GLU A 153 10.99 0.92 16.03
N MET A 154 10.80 1.45 14.81
CA MET A 154 11.18 2.82 14.44
C MET A 154 10.01 3.68 13.95
N GLN A 155 8.78 3.13 13.85
CA GLN A 155 7.64 3.77 13.16
C GLN A 155 8.00 4.34 11.78
N THR A 156 9.00 3.76 11.12
CA THR A 156 9.51 4.18 9.82
C THR A 156 9.36 3.06 8.81
N LEU A 157 9.05 3.44 7.57
CA LEU A 157 9.11 2.54 6.43
C LEU A 157 10.59 2.28 6.13
N SER A 158 10.99 1.01 6.07
CA SER A 158 12.33 0.60 5.69
C SER A 158 12.26 -0.27 4.44
N VAL A 159 13.30 -0.24 3.61
CA VAL A 159 13.28 -1.06 2.39
C VAL A 159 13.66 -2.48 2.72
N ALA A 160 12.87 -3.43 2.23
CA ALA A 160 13.18 -4.84 2.31
C ALA A 160 14.42 -5.10 1.45
N SER A 161 15.36 -5.87 2.00
CA SER A 161 16.62 -6.33 1.40
C SER A 161 16.77 -6.20 -0.12
N GLU A 162 17.98 -5.79 -0.54
CA GLU A 162 18.46 -5.77 -1.92
C GLU A 162 18.11 -7.02 -2.72
N ILE A 163 17.12 -6.90 -3.60
CA ILE A 163 17.08 -7.69 -4.83
C ILE A 163 17.79 -6.81 -5.87
N GLN A 164 18.94 -7.27 -6.35
CA GLN A 164 19.77 -6.56 -7.32
C GLN A 164 19.37 -7.01 -8.72
N GLU A 165 18.57 -6.24 -9.48
CA GLU A 165 18.35 -6.55 -10.90
C GLU A 165 18.13 -5.31 -11.79
N ASP A 166 18.65 -5.42 -13.01
CA ASP A 166 18.60 -4.47 -14.12
C ASP A 166 17.19 -4.30 -14.70
N TYR A 167 16.67 -3.08 -14.63
CA TYR A 167 15.37 -2.71 -15.19
C TYR A 167 15.51 -2.13 -16.60
N THR A 168 15.38 -2.95 -17.64
CA THR A 168 15.20 -2.46 -19.01
C THR A 168 13.72 -2.37 -19.43
N GLY A 169 12.85 -3.24 -18.91
CA GLY A 169 11.43 -3.29 -19.32
C GLY A 169 10.45 -2.40 -18.54
N SER A 170 10.64 -2.25 -17.22
CA SER A 170 9.73 -1.45 -16.38
C SER A 170 9.91 0.07 -16.53
N ALA A 171 11.11 0.50 -16.94
CA ALA A 171 11.44 1.91 -17.14
C ALA A 171 10.57 2.53 -18.24
N ASP A 172 10.35 1.82 -19.34
CA ASP A 172 9.53 2.27 -20.46
C ASP A 172 8.04 2.29 -20.11
N LEU A 173 7.59 1.32 -19.33
CA LEU A 173 6.20 1.20 -18.89
C LEU A 173 5.84 2.27 -17.84
N ARG A 174 6.75 2.54 -16.89
CA ARG A 174 6.63 3.67 -15.94
C ARG A 174 6.64 5.02 -16.66
N LYS A 175 7.50 5.19 -17.67
CA LYS A 175 7.50 6.39 -18.52
C LYS A 175 6.16 6.58 -19.22
N LYS A 176 5.56 5.50 -19.71
CA LYS A 176 4.26 5.53 -20.36
C LYS A 176 3.14 5.94 -19.40
N ILE A 177 3.09 5.36 -18.20
CA ILE A 177 2.11 5.77 -17.16
C ILE A 177 2.28 7.25 -16.79
N LEU A 178 3.51 7.71 -16.55
CA LEU A 178 3.77 9.10 -16.19
C LEU A 178 3.43 10.07 -17.33
N ASN A 179 3.74 9.72 -18.58
CA ASN A 179 3.44 10.56 -19.74
C ASN A 179 1.93 10.61 -20.04
N ASP A 180 1.19 9.53 -19.79
CA ASP A 180 -0.26 9.48 -20.03
C ASP A 180 -1.08 10.02 -18.83
N ALA A 181 -0.49 10.16 -17.63
CA ALA A 181 -1.18 10.62 -16.41
C ALA A 181 -1.27 12.14 -16.29
N PHE A 182 -0.40 12.86 -17.00
CA PHE A 182 -0.27 14.31 -16.91
C PHE A 182 -0.50 15.02 -18.25
N ASN A 183 -1.02 14.32 -19.27
CA ASN A 183 -1.49 14.89 -20.55
C ASN A 183 -3.00 14.75 -20.70
#